data_AF-A0A950GBM7-F1
#
_entry.id   AF-A0A950GBM7-F1
#
_cell.length_a   1.000
_cell.length_b   1.000
_cell.length_c   1.000
_cell.angle_alpha   90.00
_cell.angle_beta   90.00
_cell.angle_gamma   90.00
#
_symmetry.space_group_name_H-M   'P 1'
#
loop_
_entity.id
_entity.type
_entity.pdbx_description
1 polymer ?
#
loop_
_entity_poly.entity_id
_entity_poly.type
_entity_poly.pdbx_seq_one_letter_code
_entity_poly.pdbx_strand_id
1 'polypeptide(L)'
;FGANGRFRTETLEQGDVGYIPQGYGHSIENVGDRQARLLIGFNSGVYEEIDLTEWMAANPADVLATNFGKPEALFRRFPRRDVFITDGRE
;
A
#
# COMPACT_ATOMS: atom_id res chain seq x y z
N PHE A 1 0.46 -3.63 -8.46
CA PHE A 1 0.67 -2.83 -9.68
C PHE A 1 2.15 -2.78 -10.02
N GLY A 2 2.49 -2.80 -11.30
CA GLY A 2 3.86 -2.74 -11.82
C GLY A 2 4.01 -1.63 -12.86
N ALA A 3 5.21 -1.52 -13.45
CA ALA A 3 5.53 -0.47 -14.40
C ALA A 3 4.61 -0.44 -15.63
N ASN A 4 4.47 0.74 -16.23
CA ASN A 4 3.65 1.02 -17.43
C ASN A 4 2.15 0.76 -17.22
N GLY A 5 1.62 1.08 -16.03
CA GLY A 5 0.19 1.00 -15.74
C GLY A 5 -0.37 -0.42 -15.62
N ARG A 6 0.48 -1.45 -15.55
CA ARG A 6 0.03 -2.84 -15.39
C ARG A 6 -0.44 -3.07 -13.96
N PHE A 7 -1.65 -3.59 -13.79
CA PHE A 7 -2.15 -4.00 -12.49
C PHE A 7 -2.99 -5.28 -12.62
N ARG A 8 -3.16 -5.96 -11.50
CA ARG A 8 -4.03 -7.11 -11.34
C ARG A 8 -4.67 -6.98 -9.97
N THR A 9 -5.94 -7.33 -9.89
CA THR A 9 -6.72 -7.40 -8.64
C THR A 9 -7.32 -8.77 -8.56
N GLU A 10 -7.13 -9.47 -7.45
CA GLU A 10 -7.64 -10.80 -7.22
C GLU A 10 -8.24 -10.90 -5.83
N THR A 11 -9.30 -11.70 -5.70
CA THR A 11 -9.83 -12.12 -4.40
C THR A 11 -9.25 -13.50 -4.09
N LEU A 12 -8.67 -13.65 -2.91
CA LEU A 12 -8.10 -14.91 -2.43
C LEU A 12 -8.90 -15.41 -1.24
N GLU A 13 -9.12 -16.71 -1.18
CA GLU A 13 -9.82 -17.40 -0.11
C GLU A 13 -8.90 -18.36 0.67
N GLN A 14 -9.47 -19.06 1.64
CA GLN A 14 -8.74 -20.05 2.41
C GLN A 14 -8.20 -21.16 1.50
N GLY A 15 -6.87 -21.32 1.49
CA GLY A 15 -6.17 -22.32 0.68
C GLY A 15 -5.52 -21.76 -0.57
N ASP A 16 -5.84 -20.52 -0.96
CA ASP A 16 -5.21 -19.88 -2.11
C ASP A 16 -3.80 -19.37 -1.80
N VAL A 17 -3.00 -19.25 -2.85
CA VAL A 17 -1.65 -18.69 -2.80
C VAL A 17 -1.53 -17.57 -3.82
N GLY A 18 -1.19 -16.37 -3.34
CA GLY A 18 -0.83 -15.23 -4.16
C GLY A 18 0.68 -15.08 -4.29
N TYR A 19 1.13 -14.40 -5.35
CA TYR A 19 2.53 -14.03 -5.53
C TYR A 19 2.64 -12.59 -6.03
N ILE A 20 3.49 -11.79 -5.36
CA ILE A 20 3.78 -10.40 -5.72
C ILE A 20 5.27 -10.32 -6.07
N PRO A 21 5.63 -10.07 -7.33
CA PRO A 21 7.03 -9.93 -7.72
C PRO A 21 7.71 -8.75 -7.01
N GLN A 22 9.02 -8.85 -6.78
CA GLN A 22 9.81 -7.81 -6.12
C GLN A 22 9.61 -6.43 -6.79
N GLY A 23 9.41 -5.40 -5.98
CA GLY A 23 9.25 -4.01 -6.43
C GLY A 23 7.85 -3.66 -6.95
N TYR A 24 6.89 -4.60 -6.96
CA TYR A 24 5.51 -4.31 -7.32
C TYR A 24 4.79 -3.72 -6.09
N GLY A 25 4.21 -2.53 -6.25
CA GLY A 25 3.35 -1.98 -5.21
C GLY A 25 2.07 -2.81 -5.07
N HIS A 26 1.56 -2.94 -3.86
CA HIS A 26 0.43 -3.81 -3.55
C HIS A 26 -0.33 -3.30 -2.33
N SER A 27 -1.55 -3.80 -2.16
CA SER A 27 -2.34 -3.66 -0.95
C SER A 27 -3.12 -4.96 -0.75
N ILE A 28 -3.45 -5.27 0.50
CA ILE A 28 -4.25 -6.44 0.87
C ILE A 28 -5.42 -5.92 1.68
N GLU A 29 -6.63 -6.19 1.20
CA GLU A 29 -7.86 -5.78 1.85
C GLU A 29 -8.67 -7.01 2.27
N ASN A 30 -9.13 -7.01 3.51
CA ASN A 30 -10.11 -8.00 3.94
C ASN A 30 -11.50 -7.57 3.49
N VAL A 31 -11.97 -8.14 2.39
CA VAL A 31 -13.31 -7.88 1.82
C VAL A 31 -14.41 -8.77 2.42
N GLY A 32 -14.06 -9.68 3.33
CA GLY A 32 -14.98 -10.60 3.99
C GLY A 32 -15.56 -10.05 5.30
N ASP A 33 -16.55 -10.77 5.84
CA ASP A 33 -17.23 -10.45 7.10
C ASP A 33 -16.53 -11.02 8.35
N ARG A 34 -15.46 -11.81 8.15
CA ARG A 34 -14.67 -12.45 9.20
C ARG A 34 -13.21 -12.03 9.14
N GLN A 35 -12.49 -12.25 10.24
CA GLN A 35 -11.05 -12.02 10.28
C GLN A 35 -10.31 -12.91 9.27
N ALA A 36 -9.55 -12.29 8.37
CA ALA A 36 -8.58 -12.97 7.52
C ALA A 36 -7.26 -13.23 8.29
N ARG A 37 -6.64 -14.38 8.05
CA ARG A 37 -5.30 -14.72 8.56
C ARG A 37 -4.43 -15.13 7.38
N LEU A 38 -3.28 -14.47 7.23
CA LEU A 38 -2.37 -14.63 6.11
C LEU A 38 -0.97 -15.05 6.60
N LEU A 39 -0.27 -15.82 5.77
CA LEU A 39 1.17 -16.04 5.90
C LEU A 39 1.84 -15.33 4.71
N ILE A 40 2.75 -14.42 5.00
CA ILE A 40 3.54 -13.70 3.98
C ILE A 40 4.98 -14.22 4.08
N GLY A 41 5.45 -14.84 3.00
CA GLY A 41 6.79 -15.41 2.91
C GLY A 41 7.66 -14.60 1.94
N PHE A 42 8.91 -14.38 2.33
CA PHE A 42 9.92 -13.71 1.52
C PHE A 42 11.05 -14.70 1.19
N ASN A 43 11.68 -14.53 0.02
CA ASN A 43 12.88 -15.28 -0.36
C ASN A 43 14.17 -14.65 0.21
N SER A 44 14.04 -13.80 1.24
CA SER A 44 15.12 -13.14 1.98
C SER A 44 14.91 -13.39 3.47
N GLY A 45 16.01 -13.52 4.22
CA GLY A 45 15.98 -13.58 5.68
C GLY A 45 15.84 -12.22 6.36
N VAL A 46 15.93 -11.12 5.59
CA VAL A 46 15.76 -9.75 6.07
C VAL A 46 14.49 -9.19 5.45
N TYR A 47 13.58 -8.73 6.31
CA TYR A 47 12.36 -8.03 5.91
C TYR A 47 12.64 -6.54 5.78
N GLU A 48 12.27 -5.98 4.64
CA GLU A 48 12.34 -4.56 4.34
C GLU A 48 11.10 -4.18 3.52
N GLU A 49 10.60 -2.97 3.75
CA GLU A 49 9.46 -2.42 3.02
C GLU A 49 9.61 -0.93 2.75
N ILE A 50 8.71 -0.40 1.91
CA ILE A 50 8.54 1.03 1.68
C ILE A 50 7.05 1.33 1.78
N ASP A 51 6.66 1.92 2.91
CA ASP A 51 5.27 2.28 3.15
C ASP A 51 4.87 3.54 2.38
N LEU A 52 3.71 3.49 1.73
CA LEU A 52 3.22 4.61 0.93
C LEU A 52 2.95 5.84 1.81
N THR A 53 2.39 5.65 3.00
CA THR A 53 2.07 6.75 3.92
C THR A 53 3.33 7.35 4.53
N GLU A 54 4.34 6.55 4.85
CA GLU A 54 5.66 7.03 5.27
C GLU A 54 6.34 7.82 4.16
N TRP A 55 6.34 7.31 2.92
CA TRP A 55 6.88 8.03 1.76
C TRP A 55 6.19 9.37 1.56
N MET A 56 4.86 9.42 1.65
CA MET A 56 4.10 10.68 1.55
C MET A 56 4.46 11.64 2.71
N ALA A 57 4.61 11.13 3.93
CA ALA A 57 4.99 11.94 5.09
C ALA A 57 6.41 12.52 4.98
N ALA A 58 7.33 11.79 4.35
CA ALA A 58 8.72 12.20 4.16
C ALA A 58 8.90 13.28 3.07
N ASN A 59 7.86 13.59 2.30
CA ASN A 59 7.93 14.59 1.23
C ASN A 59 7.19 15.89 1.59
N PRO A 60 7.71 17.06 1.18
CA PRO A 60 7.00 18.34 1.29
C PRO A 60 5.66 18.35 0.54
N ALA A 61 4.66 19.04 1.11
CA ALA A 61 3.31 19.05 0.56
C ALA A 61 3.22 19.74 -0.82
N ASP A 62 4.07 20.72 -1.09
CA ASP A 62 4.18 21.43 -2.37
C ASP A 62 4.77 20.55 -3.49
N VAL A 63 5.75 19.70 -3.16
CA VAL A 63 6.28 18.67 -4.07
C VAL A 63 5.19 17.66 -4.43
N LEU A 64 4.44 17.18 -3.45
CA LEU A 64 3.30 16.28 -3.68
C LEU A 64 2.21 16.97 -4.53
N ALA A 65 1.86 18.21 -4.19
CA ALA A 65 0.89 19.01 -4.95
C ALA A 65 1.27 19.13 -6.43
N THR A 66 2.54 19.42 -6.70
CA THR A 66 3.08 19.55 -8.04
C THR A 66 3.03 18.22 -8.79
N ASN A 67 3.49 17.13 -8.17
CA ASN A 67 3.55 15.80 -8.81
C ASN A 67 2.16 15.23 -9.13
N PHE A 68 1.18 15.44 -8.25
CA PHE A 68 -0.16 14.88 -8.40
C PHE A 68 -1.17 15.84 -9.06
N GLY A 69 -0.80 17.11 -9.28
CA GLY A 69 -1.69 18.12 -9.84
C GLY A 69 -2.90 18.40 -8.95
N LYS A 70 -2.73 18.41 -7.62
CA LYS A 70 -3.79 18.61 -6.63
C LYS A 70 -3.43 19.76 -5.67
N PRO A 71 -4.41 20.41 -5.01
CA PRO A 71 -4.12 21.48 -4.05
C PRO A 71 -3.26 20.98 -2.88
N GLU A 72 -2.31 21.79 -2.44
CA GLU A 72 -1.43 21.47 -1.29
C GLU A 72 -2.22 21.15 -0.01
N ALA A 73 -3.35 21.83 0.20
CA ALA A 73 -4.24 21.61 1.34
C ALA A 73 -4.76 20.16 1.44
N LEU A 74 -4.81 19.42 0.32
CA LEU A 74 -5.14 17.99 0.33
C LEU A 74 -4.07 17.17 1.06
N PHE A 75 -2.80 17.35 0.69
CA PHE A 75 -1.68 16.57 1.24
C PHE A 75 -1.37 16.93 2.70
N ARG A 76 -1.68 18.15 3.13
CA ARG A 76 -1.58 18.54 4.55
C ARG A 76 -2.53 17.74 5.46
N ARG A 77 -3.58 17.13 4.91
CA ARG A 77 -4.50 16.25 5.64
C ARG A 77 -4.05 14.79 5.70
N PHE A 78 -3.04 14.40 4.91
CA PHE A 78 -2.58 13.01 4.86
C PHE A 78 -1.83 12.64 6.15
N PRO A 79 -1.75 11.34 6.49
CA PRO A 79 -0.93 10.90 7.60
C PRO A 79 0.50 11.43 7.51
N ARG A 80 1.03 11.92 8.63
CA ARG A 80 2.41 12.41 8.78
C ARG A 80 3.32 11.37 9.45
N ARG A 81 2.94 10.11 9.32
CA ARG A 81 3.56 8.92 9.90
C ARG A 81 3.22 7.72 9.04
N ASP A 82 3.93 6.63 9.26
CA ASP A 82 3.54 5.33 8.73
C ASP A 82 2.15 4.89 9.26
N VAL A 83 1.39 4.28 8.35
CA VAL A 83 0.10 3.63 8.53
C VAL A 83 0.18 2.29 7.78
N PHE A 84 0.81 1.32 8.42
CA PHE A 84 0.95 -0.05 7.91
C PHE A 84 -0.39 -0.78 7.70
N ILE A 85 -1.31 -0.72 8.68
CA ILE A 85 -2.67 -1.27 8.59
C ILE A 85 -3.68 -0.22 9.07
N THR A 86 -4.78 -0.04 8.34
CA THR A 86 -5.90 0.83 8.71
C THR A 86 -7.21 0.04 8.73
N ASP A 87 -8.16 0.46 9.57
CA ASP A 87 -9.54 0.09 9.35
C ASP A 87 -10.05 0.89 8.15
N GLY A 88 -10.75 0.26 7.21
CA GLY A 88 -11.22 0.87 5.96
C GLY A 88 -12.33 1.91 6.15
N ARG A 89 -12.29 2.69 7.23
CA ARG A 89 -13.22 3.78 7.52
C ARG A 89 -12.64 5.06 6.90
N GLU A 90 -13.42 5.67 6.02
CA GLU A 90 -13.14 7.00 5.46
C GLU A 90 -13.12 8.11 6.51
#